data_AF-A0A929DBD9-F1
#
_entry.id   AF-A0A929DBD9-F1
#
_cell.length_a   1.000
_cell.length_b   1.000
_cell.length_c   1.000
_cell.angle_alpha   90.00
_cell.angle_beta   90.00
_cell.angle_gamma   90.00
#
_symmetry.space_group_name_H-M   'P 1'
#
loop_
_entity.id
_entity.type
_entity.pdbx_description
1 polymer ?
#
loop_
_entity_poly.entity_id
_entity_poly.type
_entity_poly.pdbx_seq_one_letter_code
_entity_poly.pdbx_strand_id
1 'polypeptide(L)'
;MTNQMTQKVEYDLKSVKLPYLAGLPLRLFVTLLESPLRGLLLPNLFRSAGIARLREQQIDEPPTLHPIHATGTLASEAGSVPQDEWPGPPAQPGPGFHFATVHDYAR
;
A
#
# COMPACT_ATOMS: atom_id res chain seq x y z
N MET A 1 -25.93 8.26 -21.97
CA MET A 1 -26.13 9.04 -20.73
C MET A 1 -25.19 8.48 -19.68
N THR A 2 -23.98 9.02 -19.57
CA THR A 2 -22.96 8.55 -18.62
C THR A 2 -22.93 9.51 -17.44
N ASN A 3 -23.40 9.02 -16.29
CA ASN A 3 -23.49 9.77 -15.05
C ASN A 3 -22.07 9.87 -14.45
N GLN A 4 -21.38 11.00 -14.59
CA GLN A 4 -20.11 11.22 -13.92
C GLN A 4 -20.37 11.44 -12.43
N MET A 5 -20.08 10.44 -11.60
CA MET A 5 -20.04 10.61 -10.15
C MET A 5 -18.80 11.45 -9.80
N THR A 6 -18.98 12.76 -9.69
CA THR A 6 -17.95 13.67 -9.19
C THR A 6 -17.72 13.36 -7.70
N GLN A 7 -16.76 12.47 -7.38
CA GLN A 7 -16.30 12.31 -6.01
C GLN A 7 -15.67 13.63 -5.55
N LYS A 8 -16.34 14.32 -4.63
CA LYS A 8 -15.81 15.52 -3.99
C LYS A 8 -14.63 15.11 -3.11
N VAL A 9 -13.41 15.28 -3.62
CA VAL A 9 -12.18 15.06 -2.85
C VAL A 9 -12.02 16.24 -1.89
N GLU A 10 -12.43 16.04 -0.63
CA GLU A 10 -12.27 17.01 0.44
C GLU A 10 -10.95 16.76 1.16
N TYR A 11 -10.18 17.82 1.40
CA TYR A 11 -8.85 17.72 1.99
C TYR A 11 -8.96 17.48 3.51
N ASP A 12 -8.87 16.21 3.92
CA ASP A 12 -9.03 15.77 5.30
C ASP A 12 -7.70 15.81 6.08
N LEU A 13 -7.28 17.01 6.48
CA LEU A 13 -6.16 17.18 7.41
C LEU A 13 -6.60 16.90 8.85
N LYS A 14 -6.34 15.69 9.33
CA LYS A 14 -6.48 15.35 10.74
C LYS A 14 -5.16 15.49 11.47
N SER A 15 -5.07 16.49 12.35
CA SER A 15 -3.93 16.61 13.26
C SER A 15 -3.84 15.41 14.19
N VAL A 16 -2.65 14.83 14.30
CA VAL A 16 -2.33 13.84 15.33
C VAL A 16 -2.18 14.54 16.69
N LYS A 17 -2.83 13.98 17.71
CA LYS A 17 -2.87 14.57 19.05
C LYS A 17 -1.75 13.99 19.91
N LEU A 18 -0.57 14.60 19.86
CA LEU A 18 0.57 14.18 20.66
C LEU A 18 1.00 15.29 21.62
N PRO A 19 1.40 14.96 22.86
CA PRO A 19 1.93 15.95 23.78
C PRO A 19 3.30 16.44 23.27
N TYR A 20 3.51 17.76 23.36
CA TYR A 20 4.84 18.33 23.15
C TYR A 20 5.65 18.14 24.44
N LEU A 21 6.70 17.33 24.37
CA LEU A 21 7.59 17.03 25.50
C LEU A 21 9.01 17.46 25.14
N ALA A 22 9.66 18.19 26.05
CA ALA A 22 11.05 18.61 25.91
C ALA A 22 11.76 18.50 27.26
N GLY A 23 13.10 18.44 27.24
CA GLY A 23 13.93 18.43 28.45
C GLY A 23 13.68 17.22 29.36
N LEU A 24 13.56 17.48 30.66
CA LEU A 24 13.41 16.43 31.68
C LEU A 24 12.15 15.56 31.50
N PRO A 25 10.95 16.13 31.23
CA PRO A 25 9.76 15.34 30.90
C PRO A 25 9.96 14.36 29.74
N LEU A 26 10.65 14.80 28.67
CA LEU A 26 10.95 13.92 27.53
C LEU A 26 11.86 12.77 27.94
N ARG A 27 12.91 13.04 28.74
CA ARG A 27 13.82 11.99 29.23
C ARG A 27 13.06 10.92 30.03
N LEU A 28 12.22 11.32 30.97
CA LEU A 28 11.42 10.38 31.78
C LEU A 28 10.49 9.54 30.90
N PHE A 29 9.82 10.17 29.94
CA PHE A 29 8.95 9.48 29.00
C PHE A 29 9.71 8.43 28.17
N VAL A 30 10.90 8.79 27.66
CA VAL A 30 11.76 7.85 26.90
C VAL A 30 12.22 6.69 27.78
N THR A 31 12.69 6.96 29.00
CA THR A 31 13.08 5.90 29.95
C THR A 31 11.93 4.93 30.22
N LEU A 32 10.70 5.44 30.35
CA LEU A 32 9.52 4.60 30.55
C LEU A 32 9.20 3.76 29.29
N LEU A 33 9.40 4.33 28.10
CA LEU A 33 9.20 3.65 26.81
C LEU A 33 10.27 2.57 26.54
N GLU A 34 11.47 2.72 27.08
CA GLU A 34 12.56 1.74 26.99
C GLU A 34 12.45 0.64 28.06
N SER A 35 11.62 0.84 29.08
CA SER A 35 11.38 -0.14 30.14
C SER A 35 10.45 -1.28 29.72
N PRO A 36 10.36 -2.38 30.50
CA PRO A 36 9.36 -3.43 30.29
C PRO A 36 7.89 -2.92 30.32
N LEU A 37 7.65 -1.73 30.88
CA LEU A 37 6.32 -1.10 30.94
C LEU A 37 5.89 -0.47 29.61
N ARG A 38 6.73 -0.49 28.57
CA ARG A 38 6.43 0.07 27.25
C ARG A 38 5.09 -0.38 26.67
N GLY A 39 4.70 -1.63 26.95
CA GLY A 39 3.46 -2.23 26.47
C GLY A 39 2.19 -1.52 26.98
N LEU A 40 2.30 -0.77 28.08
CA LEU A 40 1.20 0.03 28.62
C LEU A 40 1.05 1.37 27.90
N LEU A 41 2.15 1.92 27.35
CA LEU A 41 2.17 3.22 26.69
C LEU A 41 1.89 3.13 25.19
N LEU A 42 2.45 2.13 24.53
CA LEU A 42 2.38 1.92 23.08
C LEU A 42 0.95 1.91 22.52
N PRO A 43 -0.04 1.23 23.13
CA PRO A 43 -1.40 1.20 22.60
C PRO A 43 -2.03 2.60 22.49
N ASN A 44 -1.81 3.46 23.49
CA ASN A 44 -2.36 4.81 23.48
C ASN A 44 -1.62 5.71 22.48
N LEU A 45 -0.29 5.55 22.35
CA LEU A 45 0.51 6.25 21.34
C LEU A 45 0.06 5.90 19.93
N PHE A 46 -0.12 4.63 19.62
CA PHE A 46 -0.61 4.19 18.30
C PHE A 46 -2.01 4.70 17.99
N ARG A 47 -2.89 4.80 18.99
CA ARG A 47 -4.22 5.39 18.82
C ARG A 47 -4.14 6.89 18.54
N SER A 48 -3.33 7.61 19.31
CA SER A 48 -3.17 9.07 19.20
C SER A 48 -2.45 9.50 17.92
N ALA A 49 -1.52 8.68 17.44
CA ALA A 49 -0.79 8.87 16.18
C ALA A 49 -1.57 8.41 14.93
N GLY A 50 -2.79 7.89 15.08
CA GLY A 50 -3.60 7.41 13.94
C GLY A 50 -3.18 6.05 13.36
N ILE A 51 -2.12 5.43 13.87
CA ILE A 51 -1.64 4.11 13.41
C ILE A 51 -2.69 3.02 13.64
N ALA A 52 -3.44 3.09 14.74
CA ALA A 52 -4.53 2.13 14.98
C ALA A 52 -5.58 2.18 13.86
N ARG A 53 -5.98 3.38 13.41
CA ARG A 53 -6.92 3.55 12.30
C ARG A 53 -6.34 3.07 10.98
N LEU A 54 -5.06 3.32 10.72
CA LEU A 54 -4.37 2.80 9.53
C LEU A 54 -4.45 1.27 9.46
N ARG A 55 -4.26 0.58 10.60
CA ARG A 55 -4.34 -0.90 10.67
C ARG A 55 -5.76 -1.45 10.48
N GLU A 56 -6.78 -0.63 10.71
CA GLU A 56 -8.18 -1.00 10.47
C GLU A 56 -8.59 -0.84 9.00
N GLN A 57 -7.79 -0.13 8.18
CA GLN A 57 -8.10 0.04 6.76
C GLN A 57 -7.86 -1.25 5.99
N GLN A 58 -8.82 -1.60 5.14
CA GLN A 58 -8.66 -2.62 4.11
C GLN A 58 -8.22 -1.93 2.83
N ILE A 59 -6.99 -2.19 2.40
CA ILE A 59 -6.40 -1.64 1.17
C ILE A 59 -6.23 -2.80 0.21
N ASP A 60 -7.03 -2.82 -0.85
CA ASP A 60 -7.05 -3.87 -1.87
C ASP A 60 -6.13 -3.51 -3.06
N GLU A 61 -4.96 -2.95 -2.75
CA GLU A 61 -3.93 -2.60 -3.72
C GLU A 61 -2.62 -3.28 -3.30
N PRO A 62 -1.86 -3.88 -4.24
CA PRO A 62 -0.57 -4.48 -3.91
C PRO A 62 0.40 -3.46 -3.28
N PRO A 63 1.24 -3.88 -2.32
CA PRO A 63 2.17 -2.98 -1.66
C PRO A 63 3.23 -2.48 -2.65
N THR A 64 3.36 -1.15 -2.73
CA THR A 64 4.42 -0.50 -3.51
C THR A 64 5.62 -0.22 -2.59
N LEU A 65 6.68 -1.04 -2.69
CA LEU A 65 7.86 -0.95 -1.81
C LEU A 65 8.86 0.16 -2.19
N HIS A 66 8.84 0.56 -3.46
CA HIS A 66 9.71 1.61 -4.00
C HIS A 66 8.88 2.50 -4.92
N PRO A 67 9.22 3.80 -5.06
CA PRO A 67 8.54 4.66 -6.00
C PRO A 67 8.57 4.09 -7.42
N ILE A 68 7.38 3.93 -8.03
CA ILE A 68 7.26 3.54 -9.43
C ILE A 68 7.30 4.82 -10.25
N HIS A 69 8.44 5.08 -10.89
CA HIS A 69 8.57 6.16 -11.85
C HIS A 69 8.13 5.64 -13.22
N ALA A 70 6.91 5.95 -13.63
CA ALA A 70 6.51 5.72 -15.01
C ALA A 70 7.32 6.64 -15.93
N THR A 71 8.18 6.06 -16.77
CA THR A 71 8.88 6.78 -17.84
C THR A 71 8.12 6.56 -19.15
N GLY A 72 7.75 7.64 -19.83
CA GLY A 72 6.91 7.62 -21.03
C GLY A 72 5.43 7.86 -20.76
N THR A 73 4.59 7.75 -21.79
CA THR A 73 3.13 7.76 -21.66
C THR A 73 2.68 6.45 -21.03
N LEU A 74 1.92 6.53 -19.93
CA LEU A 74 1.22 5.36 -19.38
C LEU A 74 0.45 4.66 -20.50
N ALA A 75 0.55 3.34 -20.56
CA ALA A 75 -0.27 2.56 -21.48
C ALA A 75 -1.74 2.86 -21.15
N SER A 76 -2.42 3.54 -22.08
CA SER A 76 -3.86 3.68 -22.04
C SER A 76 -4.49 2.32 -22.33
N GLU A 77 -5.73 2.07 -21.89
CA GLU A 77 -6.50 0.91 -22.35
C GLU A 77 -6.49 0.79 -23.89
N ALA A 78 -6.46 1.93 -24.59
CA ALA A 78 -6.37 1.97 -26.05
C ALA A 78 -5.06 1.38 -26.63
N GLY A 79 -4.00 1.29 -25.82
CA GLY A 79 -2.73 0.65 -26.18
C GLY A 79 -2.55 -0.75 -25.60
N SER A 80 -3.56 -1.27 -24.87
CA SER A 80 -3.56 -2.64 -24.39
C SER A 80 -3.96 -3.61 -25.51
N VAL A 81 -3.42 -4.83 -25.47
CA VAL A 81 -3.83 -5.90 -26.38
C VAL A 81 -5.24 -6.36 -25.97
N PRO A 82 -6.22 -6.41 -26.89
CA PRO A 82 -7.56 -6.93 -26.61
C PRO A 82 -7.51 -8.32 -25.96
N GLN A 83 -8.42 -8.58 -25.02
CA GLN A 83 -8.37 -9.79 -24.18
C GLN A 83 -8.53 -11.10 -24.99
N ASP A 84 -9.22 -11.02 -26.12
CA ASP A 84 -9.37 -12.08 -27.11
C ASP A 84 -8.08 -12.36 -27.91
N GLU A 85 -7.14 -11.41 -27.94
CA GLU A 85 -5.81 -11.56 -28.54
C GLU A 85 -4.75 -11.98 -27.51
N TRP A 86 -5.12 -12.18 -26.24
CA TRP A 86 -4.18 -12.67 -25.24
C TRP A 86 -3.71 -14.08 -25.57
N PRO A 87 -2.45 -14.41 -25.26
CA PRO A 87 -1.98 -15.77 -25.40
C PRO A 87 -2.87 -16.70 -24.56
N GLY A 88 -3.51 -17.65 -25.23
CA GLY A 88 -4.25 -18.73 -24.57
C GLY A 88 -3.31 -19.63 -23.77
N PRO A 89 -3.83 -20.64 -23.05
CA PRO A 89 -3.01 -21.61 -22.33
C PRO A 89 -1.92 -22.19 -23.24
N PRO A 90 -0.69 -22.38 -22.73
CA PRO A 90 0.41 -22.91 -23.53
C PRO A 90 -0.02 -24.23 -24.19
N ALA A 91 0.34 -24.42 -25.47
CA ALA A 91 -0.09 -25.57 -26.25
C ALA A 91 0.36 -26.91 -25.65
N GLN A 92 1.38 -26.90 -24.79
CA GLN A 92 1.84 -28.05 -24.04
C GLN A 92 2.04 -27.68 -22.56
N PRO A 93 1.40 -28.39 -21.62
CA PRO A 93 1.79 -28.31 -20.22
C PRO A 93 3.18 -28.94 -20.06
N GLY A 94 4.18 -28.11 -19.72
CA GLY A 94 5.53 -28.60 -19.45
C GLY A 94 5.57 -29.52 -18.21
N PRO A 95 6.39 -30.58 -18.19
CA PRO A 95 6.43 -31.51 -17.07
C PRO A 95 7.09 -30.89 -15.83
N GLY A 96 6.31 -30.62 -14.77
CA GLY A 96 6.84 -30.16 -13.47
C GLY A 96 6.53 -28.70 -13.14
N PHE A 97 7.37 -28.08 -12.28
CA PHE A 97 7.21 -26.68 -11.84
C PHE A 97 7.90 -25.74 -12.84
N HIS A 98 7.19 -25.39 -13.91
CA HIS A 98 7.67 -24.43 -14.92
C HIS A 98 6.79 -23.19 -14.90
N PHE A 99 7.41 -22.01 -14.86
CA PHE A 99 6.73 -20.74 -15.07
C PHE A 99 6.61 -20.52 -16.57
N ALA A 100 5.44 -20.08 -17.04
CA ALA A 100 5.25 -19.72 -18.44
C ALA A 100 6.21 -18.57 -18.82
N THR A 101 7.06 -18.81 -19.81
CA THR A 101 8.01 -17.85 -20.35
C THR A 101 7.50 -17.29 -21.68
N VAL A 102 8.05 -16.15 -22.11
CA VAL A 102 7.69 -15.54 -23.41
C VAL A 102 7.95 -16.50 -24.58
N HIS A 103 8.92 -17.41 -24.45
CA HIS A 103 9.23 -18.42 -25.47
C HIS A 103 8.17 -19.50 -25.61
N ASP A 104 7.35 -19.75 -24.58
CA ASP A 104 6.28 -20.77 -24.63
C ASP A 104 5.09 -20.32 -25.50
N TYR A 105 5.04 -19.03 -25.85
CA TYR A 105 4.01 -18.41 -26.69
C TYR A 105 4.54 -17.96 -28.07
N ALA A 106 5.85 -18.06 -28.30
CA ALA A 106 6.44 -17.80 -29.61
C ALA A 106 6.31 -19.07 -30.47
N ARG A 107 5.56 -18.97 -31.57
CA ARG A 107 5.42 -20.06 -32.55
C ARG A 107 6.48 -20.00 -33.63
#